data_AF-A0A2A5GNW6-F1
#
_entry.id   AF-A0A2A5GNW6-F1
#
_cell.length_a   1.000
_cell.length_b   1.000
_cell.length_c   1.000
_cell.angle_alpha   90.00
_cell.angle_beta   90.00
_cell.angle_gamma   90.00
#
_symmetry.space_group_name_H-M   'P 1'
#
loop_
_entity.id
_entity.type
_entity.pdbx_description
1 polymer ?
#
loop_
_entity_poly.entity_id
_entity_poly.type
_entity_poly.pdbx_seq_one_letter_code
_entity_poly.pdbx_strand_id
1 'polypeptide(L)'
;MKIITAISCIFMMASIANVHAANPIRSFAFSTWKACSTDHKKFCSAVKSGEGRVIKCLSDHSRDISPVCRANISVISGANGALAMCMGDAAKHCSNVKEGSGRLLACFSKNIDKISPACLNSINKARNTLKY
;
A
#
# COMPACT_ATOMS: atom_id res chain seq x y z
N MET A 1 30.70 -50.86 10.04
CA MET A 1 30.24 -49.89 11.06
C MET A 1 31.15 -48.67 11.00
N LYS A 2 30.57 -47.45 10.96
CA LYS A 2 31.21 -46.11 10.92
C LYS A 2 31.56 -45.50 9.55
N ILE A 3 30.55 -45.03 8.80
CA ILE A 3 30.71 -43.87 7.86
C ILE A 3 29.48 -42.92 7.88
N ILE A 4 28.50 -43.09 8.79
CA ILE A 4 27.21 -42.37 8.72
C ILE A 4 27.20 -41.05 9.51
N THR A 5 28.21 -40.73 10.32
CA THR A 5 28.16 -39.59 11.26
C THR A 5 28.66 -38.24 10.74
N ALA A 6 29.04 -38.10 9.46
CA ALA A 6 29.56 -36.82 8.92
C ALA A 6 28.55 -35.97 8.13
N ILE A 7 27.33 -36.46 7.87
CA ILE A 7 26.36 -35.77 7.01
C ILE A 7 25.36 -34.90 7.82
N SER A 8 25.32 -35.05 9.15
CA SER A 8 24.28 -34.43 9.99
C SER A 8 24.45 -32.91 10.24
N CYS A 9 25.57 -32.28 9.86
CA CYS A 9 25.76 -30.84 10.09
C CYS A 9 25.56 -29.98 8.83
N ILE A 10 25.40 -30.56 7.64
CA ILE A 10 25.22 -29.80 6.40
C ILE A 10 23.74 -29.39 6.20
N PHE A 11 22.80 -30.05 6.88
CA PHE A 11 21.37 -29.77 6.77
C PHE A 11 20.82 -28.65 7.68
N MET A 12 21.64 -28.00 8.52
CA MET A 12 21.18 -26.85 9.31
C MET A 12 21.29 -25.49 8.60
N MET A 13 21.94 -25.41 7.43
CA MET A 13 22.09 -24.13 6.70
C MET A 13 21.09 -23.93 5.54
N ALA A 14 20.14 -24.83 5.35
CA ALA A 14 19.15 -24.76 4.27
C ALA A 14 17.78 -24.17 4.69
N SER A 15 17.71 -23.35 5.75
CA SER A 15 16.43 -22.79 6.25
C SER A 15 16.24 -21.28 6.08
N ILE A 16 17.03 -20.59 5.25
CA ILE A 16 16.76 -19.18 4.89
C ILE A 16 16.75 -18.95 3.37
N ALA A 17 16.06 -19.82 2.65
CA ALA A 17 15.43 -19.40 1.40
C ALA A 17 13.96 -19.08 1.73
N ASN A 18 13.58 -17.80 1.68
CA ASN A 18 12.21 -17.23 1.70
C ASN A 18 11.93 -16.12 2.74
N VAL A 19 12.92 -15.29 3.07
CA VAL A 19 12.62 -13.96 3.62
C VAL A 19 12.79 -12.93 2.51
N HIS A 20 11.65 -12.39 2.05
CA HIS A 20 11.46 -11.37 1.01
C HIS A 20 11.30 -11.89 -0.43
N ALA A 21 10.09 -12.39 -0.73
CA ALA A 21 9.40 -11.76 -1.86
C ALA A 21 9.35 -10.26 -1.55
N ALA A 22 10.17 -9.46 -2.22
CA ALA A 22 10.13 -8.00 -2.16
C ALA A 22 8.74 -7.57 -2.66
N ASN A 23 7.79 -7.44 -1.75
CA ASN A 23 6.46 -6.93 -2.09
C ASN A 23 6.65 -5.45 -2.48
N PRO A 24 6.51 -5.07 -3.77
CA PRO A 24 6.87 -3.74 -4.26
C PRO A 24 6.08 -2.64 -3.52
N ILE A 25 4.91 -2.97 -2.98
CA ILE A 25 4.06 -2.07 -2.20
C ILE A 25 4.75 -1.61 -0.90
N ARG A 26 5.55 -2.47 -0.24
CA ARG A 26 6.27 -2.10 0.99
C ARG A 26 7.41 -1.11 0.70
N SER A 27 8.06 -1.25 -0.47
CA SER A 27 9.10 -0.32 -0.93
C SER A 27 8.53 1.08 -1.14
N PHE A 28 7.38 1.17 -1.80
CA PHE A 28 6.73 2.44 -2.11
C PHE A 28 6.27 3.21 -0.85
N ALA A 29 5.66 2.50 0.12
CA ALA A 29 5.27 3.10 1.40
C ALA A 29 6.49 3.62 2.19
N PHE A 30 7.60 2.88 2.19
CA PHE A 30 8.84 3.31 2.83
C PHE A 30 9.48 4.51 2.13
N SER A 31 9.52 4.50 0.80
CA SER A 31 10.04 5.62 -0.01
C SER A 31 9.25 6.91 0.25
N THR A 32 7.91 6.81 0.22
CA THR A 32 7.02 7.93 0.54
C THR A 32 7.27 8.45 1.95
N TRP A 33 7.38 7.55 2.94
CA TRP A 33 7.68 7.95 4.32
C TRP A 33 9.02 8.67 4.42
N LYS A 34 10.06 8.15 3.76
CA LYS A 34 11.39 8.79 3.73
C LYS A 34 11.31 10.19 3.14
N ALA A 35 10.61 10.33 2.01
CA ALA A 35 10.39 11.61 1.33
C ALA A 35 9.62 12.63 2.18
N CYS A 36 8.67 12.16 3.00
CA CYS A 36 7.74 13.03 3.72
C CYS A 36 7.96 13.14 5.23
N SER A 37 8.93 12.41 5.81
CA SER A 37 9.06 12.33 7.28
C SER A 37 9.29 13.69 7.96
N THR A 38 10.09 14.56 7.35
CA THR A 38 10.34 15.92 7.84
C THR A 38 9.08 16.79 7.73
N ASP A 39 8.42 16.77 6.57
CA ASP A 39 7.18 17.51 6.34
C ASP A 39 6.06 17.04 7.28
N HIS A 40 5.95 15.72 7.50
CA HIS A 40 5.01 15.14 8.45
C HIS A 40 5.25 15.66 9.88
N LYS A 41 6.50 15.68 10.34
CA LYS A 41 6.82 16.22 11.67
C LYS A 41 6.48 17.71 11.80
N LYS A 42 6.66 18.47 10.72
CA LYS A 42 6.43 19.92 10.71
C LYS A 42 4.95 20.29 10.67
N PHE A 43 4.17 19.61 9.84
CA PHE A 43 2.79 20.01 9.53
C PHE A 43 1.73 19.07 10.10
N CYS A 44 2.07 17.80 10.33
CA CYS A 44 1.09 16.73 10.59
C CYS A 44 1.43 15.88 11.83
N SER A 45 2.24 16.38 12.77
CA SER A 45 2.74 15.61 13.93
C SER A 45 1.65 15.10 14.86
N ALA A 46 0.54 15.82 14.97
CA ALA A 46 -0.64 15.41 15.75
C ALA A 46 -1.54 14.38 15.02
N VAL A 47 -1.26 14.08 13.75
CA VAL A 47 -2.10 13.19 12.95
C VAL A 47 -1.79 11.74 13.29
N LYS A 48 -2.78 11.03 13.82
CA LYS A 48 -2.68 9.59 14.07
C LYS A 48 -2.38 8.84 12.77
N SER A 49 -1.34 8.02 12.77
CA SER A 49 -0.96 7.20 11.62
C SER A 49 -2.05 6.20 11.21
N GLY A 50 -1.96 5.70 9.97
CA GLY A 50 -2.90 4.74 9.40
C GLY A 50 -4.05 5.40 8.64
N GLU A 51 -4.78 4.57 7.88
CA GLU A 51 -6.00 4.93 7.16
C GLU A 51 -5.86 6.09 6.16
N GLY A 52 -4.62 6.40 5.73
CA GLY A 52 -4.36 7.51 4.80
C GLY A 52 -4.43 8.91 5.44
N ARG A 53 -4.70 9.04 6.74
CA ARG A 53 -4.82 10.35 7.41
C ARG A 53 -3.60 11.25 7.24
N VAL A 54 -2.40 10.69 7.37
CA VAL A 54 -1.15 11.42 7.20
C VAL A 54 -1.00 11.94 5.77
N ILE A 55 -1.33 11.12 4.77
CA ILE A 55 -1.29 11.53 3.36
C ILE A 55 -2.32 12.64 3.09
N LYS A 56 -3.52 12.54 3.67
CA LYS A 56 -4.54 13.60 3.59
C LYS A 56 -4.02 14.92 4.15
N CYS A 57 -3.46 14.89 5.36
CA CYS A 57 -2.87 16.09 5.98
C CYS A 57 -1.75 16.70 5.12
N LEU A 58 -0.81 15.88 4.64
CA LEU A 58 0.27 16.34 3.76
C LEU A 58 -0.27 16.91 2.45
N SER A 59 -1.36 16.34 1.91
CA SER A 59 -2.03 16.86 0.71
C SER A 59 -2.71 18.20 0.97
N ASP A 60 -3.30 18.40 2.14
CA ASP A 60 -3.91 19.68 2.54
C ASP A 60 -2.84 20.78 2.69
N HIS A 61 -1.63 20.39 3.13
CA HIS A 61 -0.43 21.22 3.15
C HIS A 61 0.41 21.15 1.86
N SER A 62 -0.18 20.74 0.73
CA SER A 62 0.59 20.50 -0.51
C SER A 62 1.47 21.68 -0.93
N ARG A 63 1.07 22.92 -0.66
CA ARG A 63 1.85 24.14 -0.96
C ARG A 63 3.02 24.36 -0.01
N ASP A 64 2.94 23.86 1.22
CA ASP A 64 3.88 24.12 2.31
C ASP A 64 4.95 23.02 2.48
N ILE A 65 4.65 21.81 1.99
CA ILE A 65 5.57 20.66 2.04
C ILE A 65 6.63 20.73 0.95
N SER A 66 7.73 19.99 1.16
CA SER A 66 8.82 19.87 0.19
C SER A 66 8.35 19.35 -1.18
N PRO A 67 8.99 19.76 -2.30
CA PRO A 67 8.68 19.24 -3.63
C PRO A 67 8.80 17.71 -3.72
N VAL A 68 9.77 17.14 -3.00
CA VAL A 68 10.00 15.69 -2.95
C VAL A 68 8.83 14.97 -2.28
N CYS A 69 8.36 15.47 -1.13
CA CYS A 69 7.18 14.90 -0.49
C CYS A 69 5.93 15.06 -1.35
N ARG A 70 5.71 16.26 -1.92
CA ARG A 70 4.58 16.56 -2.81
C ARG A 70 4.49 15.59 -4.00
N ALA A 71 5.63 15.31 -4.65
CA ALA A 71 5.70 14.37 -5.76
C ALA A 71 5.38 12.93 -5.33
N ASN A 72 5.78 12.51 -4.13
CA ASN A 72 5.52 11.15 -3.65
C ASN A 72 4.05 10.96 -3.21
N ILE A 73 3.44 11.96 -2.57
CA ILE A 73 2.04 11.84 -2.15
C ILE A 73 1.03 11.99 -3.30
N SER A 74 1.39 12.66 -4.40
CA SER A 74 0.48 12.84 -5.55
C SER A 74 0.13 11.50 -6.21
N VAL A 75 1.07 10.57 -6.26
CA VAL A 75 0.87 9.19 -6.77
C VAL A 75 -0.16 8.45 -5.91
N ILE A 76 -0.07 8.58 -4.58
CA ILE A 76 -1.01 7.94 -3.64
C ILE A 76 -2.39 8.58 -3.71
N SER A 77 -2.44 9.92 -3.73
CA SER A 77 -3.71 10.66 -3.81
C SER A 77 -4.44 10.38 -5.11
N GLY A 78 -3.73 10.22 -6.24
CA GLY A 78 -4.33 9.82 -7.51
C GLY A 78 -4.97 8.43 -7.46
N ALA A 79 -4.34 7.46 -6.80
CA ALA A 79 -4.91 6.12 -6.61
C ALA A 79 -6.17 6.14 -5.72
N ASN A 80 -6.21 6.98 -4.68
CA ASN A 80 -7.40 7.18 -3.86
C ASN A 80 -8.54 7.85 -4.65
N GLY A 81 -8.22 8.84 -5.49
CA GLY A 81 -9.20 9.48 -6.38
C GLY A 81 -9.82 8.51 -7.39
N ALA A 82 -9.05 7.54 -7.89
CA ALA A 82 -9.56 6.50 -8.78
C ALA A 82 -10.65 5.63 -8.11
N LEU A 83 -10.62 5.45 -6.79
CA LEU A 83 -11.61 4.66 -6.06
C LEU A 83 -12.96 5.38 -5.88
N ALA A 84 -13.08 6.67 -6.20
CA ALA A 84 -14.35 7.40 -6.11
C ALA A 84 -15.45 6.79 -7.00
N MET A 85 -15.08 6.24 -8.15
CA MET A 85 -16.02 5.54 -9.05
C MET A 85 -16.58 4.24 -8.46
N CYS A 86 -15.95 3.72 -7.41
CA CYS A 86 -16.32 2.48 -6.76
C CYS A 86 -17.25 2.67 -5.55
N MET A 87 -17.71 3.89 -5.24
CA MET A 87 -18.51 4.13 -4.02
C MET A 87 -19.83 3.33 -4.00
N GLY A 88 -20.53 3.23 -5.13
CA GLY A 88 -21.76 2.43 -5.23
C GLY A 88 -21.50 0.93 -5.04
N ASP A 89 -20.42 0.42 -5.62
CA ASP A 89 -19.99 -0.97 -5.46
C ASP A 89 -19.50 -1.25 -4.03
N ALA A 90 -18.81 -0.29 -3.41
CA ALA A 90 -18.37 -0.37 -2.02
C ALA A 90 -19.55 -0.48 -1.06
N ALA A 91 -20.59 0.34 -1.24
CA ALA A 91 -21.78 0.31 -0.40
C ALA A 91 -22.52 -1.03 -0.49
N LYS A 92 -22.57 -1.64 -1.69
CA LYS A 92 -23.27 -2.91 -1.92
C LYS A 92 -22.48 -4.14 -1.48
N HIS A 93 -21.17 -4.16 -1.76
CA HIS A 93 -20.35 -5.38 -1.64
C HIS A 93 -19.30 -5.32 -0.53
N CYS A 94 -19.04 -4.14 0.04
CA CYS A 94 -17.97 -3.89 1.01
C CYS A 94 -18.40 -2.99 2.19
N SER A 95 -19.69 -2.96 2.54
CA SER A 95 -20.26 -2.05 3.56
C SER A 95 -19.61 -2.16 4.95
N ASN A 96 -19.06 -3.33 5.30
CA ASN A 96 -18.39 -3.57 6.59
C ASN A 96 -16.90 -3.21 6.58
N VAL A 97 -16.39 -2.65 5.48
CA VAL A 97 -14.96 -2.37 5.31
C VAL A 97 -14.64 -0.94 5.71
N LYS A 98 -13.82 -0.80 6.75
CA LYS A 98 -13.27 0.50 7.15
C LYS A 98 -12.28 1.03 6.11
N GLU A 99 -12.31 2.34 5.89
CA GLU A 99 -11.47 3.04 4.91
C GLU A 99 -9.97 2.92 5.17
N GLY A 100 -9.17 3.08 4.12
CA GLY A 100 -7.72 3.11 4.20
C GLY A 100 -7.05 1.74 4.37
N SER A 101 -5.72 1.76 4.53
CA SER A 101 -4.86 0.56 4.56
C SER A 101 -5.08 -0.44 3.42
N GLY A 102 -5.59 0.01 2.27
CA GLY A 102 -5.93 -0.86 1.14
C GLY A 102 -7.04 -1.87 1.41
N ARG A 103 -7.79 -1.77 2.52
CA ARG A 103 -8.81 -2.77 2.90
C ARG A 103 -9.96 -2.83 1.90
N LEU A 104 -10.36 -1.68 1.37
CA LEU A 104 -11.40 -1.61 0.36
C LEU A 104 -10.96 -2.30 -0.94
N LEU A 105 -9.71 -2.10 -1.37
CA LEU A 105 -9.12 -2.82 -2.50
C LEU A 105 -9.08 -4.34 -2.25
N ALA A 106 -8.74 -4.77 -1.04
CA ALA A 106 -8.77 -6.19 -0.68
C ALA A 106 -10.19 -6.77 -0.74
N CYS A 107 -11.20 -6.01 -0.33
CA CYS A 107 -12.60 -6.42 -0.47
C CYS A 107 -13.03 -6.54 -1.93
N PHE A 108 -12.69 -5.56 -2.77
CA PHE A 108 -12.97 -5.64 -4.20
C PHE A 108 -12.25 -6.81 -4.86
N SER A 109 -11.03 -7.12 -4.45
CA SER A 109 -10.32 -8.31 -4.93
C SER A 109 -11.07 -9.62 -4.69
N LYS A 110 -11.89 -9.70 -3.63
CA LYS A 110 -12.72 -10.88 -3.29
C LYS A 110 -14.10 -10.87 -3.96
N ASN A 111 -14.52 -9.73 -4.51
CA ASN A 111 -15.84 -9.53 -5.11
C ASN A 111 -15.72 -8.96 -6.53
N ILE A 112 -14.62 -9.28 -7.23
CA ILE A 112 -14.24 -8.61 -8.48
C ILE A 112 -15.22 -8.90 -9.63
N ASP A 113 -15.93 -10.01 -9.53
CA ASP A 113 -17.01 -10.47 -10.39
C ASP A 113 -18.35 -9.77 -10.11
N LYS A 114 -18.48 -9.09 -8.97
CA LYS A 114 -19.72 -8.46 -8.50
C LYS A 114 -19.73 -6.95 -8.64
N ILE A 115 -18.58 -6.33 -8.87
CA ILE A 115 -18.46 -4.88 -9.04
C ILE A 115 -18.76 -4.44 -10.48
N SER A 116 -19.12 -3.17 -10.64
CA SER A 116 -19.33 -2.58 -11.97
C SER A 116 -18.05 -2.62 -12.83
N PRO A 117 -18.19 -2.71 -14.18
CA PRO A 117 -17.06 -2.57 -15.10
C PRO A 117 -16.33 -1.23 -14.93
N ALA A 118 -17.05 -0.15 -14.60
CA ALA A 118 -16.48 1.15 -14.34
C ALA A 118 -15.52 1.12 -13.14
N CYS A 119 -15.94 0.52 -12.01
CA CYS A 119 -15.07 0.35 -10.85
C CYS A 119 -13.88 -0.58 -11.16
N LEU A 120 -14.11 -1.71 -11.84
CA LEU A 120 -13.05 -2.64 -12.23
C LEU A 120 -11.96 -1.95 -13.06
N ASN A 121 -12.35 -1.17 -14.06
CA ASN A 121 -11.43 -0.41 -14.90
C ASN A 121 -10.64 0.61 -14.10
N SER A 122 -11.28 1.30 -13.15
CA SER A 122 -10.61 2.28 -12.29
C SER A 122 -9.58 1.64 -11.37
N ILE A 123 -9.91 0.48 -10.77
CA ILE A 123 -8.98 -0.31 -9.95
C ILE A 123 -7.79 -0.77 -10.79
N ASN A 124 -8.03 -1.25 -12.01
CA ASN A 124 -6.97 -1.69 -12.92
C ASN A 124 -6.03 -0.53 -13.30
N LYS A 125 -6.59 0.65 -13.58
CA LYS A 125 -5.82 1.87 -13.84
C LYS A 125 -4.94 2.23 -12.65
N ALA A 126 -5.51 2.30 -11.44
CA ALA A 126 -4.77 2.62 -10.21
C ALA A 126 -3.65 1.60 -9.93
N ARG A 127 -3.93 0.31 -10.13
CA ARG A 127 -2.93 -0.77 -9.96
C ARG A 127 -1.76 -0.62 -10.93
N ASN A 128 -2.04 -0.27 -12.18
CA ASN A 128 -0.99 -0.07 -13.18
C ASN A 128 -0.13 1.15 -12.85
N THR A 129 -0.70 2.24 -12.31
CA THR A 129 0.07 3.41 -11.86
C THR A 129 1.04 3.09 -10.72
N LEU A 130 0.73 2.12 -9.86
CA LEU A 130 1.57 1.72 -8.73
C LEU A 130 2.59 0.62 -9.07
N LYS A 131 2.57 0.09 -10.30
CA LYS A 131 3.51 -0.95 -10.78
C LYS A 131 4.78 -0.38 -11.42
N TYR A 132 4.83 0.93 -11.67
CA TYR A 132 5.98 1.63 -12.26
C TYR A 132 6.61 2.57 -11.23
#